data_AF-A0A4P9ZZY0-F1
#
_entry.id   AF-A0A4P9ZZY0-F1
#
_cell.length_a   1.000
_cell.length_b   1.000
_cell.length_c   1.000
_cell.angle_alpha   90.00
_cell.angle_beta   90.00
_cell.angle_gamma   90.00
#
_symmetry.space_group_name_H-M   'P 1'
#
loop_
_entity.id
_entity.type
_entity.pdbx_description
1 polymer ?
#
loop_
_entity_poly.entity_id
_entity_poly.type
_entity_poly.pdbx_seq_one_letter_code
_entity_poly.pdbx_strand_id
1 'polypeptide(L)'
;MLTEISYAVDFLGRLIPESAAVPPELREGWKDALTRLLSQRFQAHWNVTNPFAGNAYRAVTTFAGRLDRTLVAAAEEAGLSMHVLATYLPRDLVLWIDPYSVSYRIRDNSAVFALYEDKSQ
;
A
#
# COMPACT_ATOMS: atom_id res chain seq x y z
N MET A 1 0.47 1.74 -13.82
CA MET A 1 1.00 0.95 -12.69
C MET A 1 1.79 1.80 -11.70
N LEU A 2 2.89 2.46 -12.12
CA LEU A 2 3.75 3.20 -11.17
C LEU A 2 3.01 4.37 -10.51
N THR A 3 2.16 5.09 -11.26
CA THR A 3 1.30 6.16 -10.72
C THR A 3 0.42 5.64 -9.58
N GLU A 4 -0.30 4.55 -9.82
CA GLU A 4 -1.22 3.94 -8.86
C GLU A 4 -0.48 3.39 -7.64
N ILE A 5 0.69 2.77 -7.83
CA ILE A 5 1.55 2.35 -6.73
C ILE A 5 2.01 3.57 -5.91
N SER A 6 2.41 4.67 -6.55
CA SER A 6 2.86 5.88 -5.85
C SER A 6 1.77 6.44 -4.95
N TYR A 7 0.52 6.57 -5.44
CA TYR A 7 -0.61 7.03 -4.62
C TYR A 7 -0.87 6.11 -3.41
N ALA A 8 -0.76 4.80 -3.62
CA ALA A 8 -0.96 3.82 -2.55
C ALA A 8 0.15 3.88 -1.49
N VAL A 9 1.41 3.97 -1.93
CA VAL A 9 2.59 4.05 -1.05
C VAL A 9 2.63 5.37 -0.29
N ASP A 10 2.34 6.48 -0.94
CA ASP A 10 2.26 7.80 -0.28
C ASP A 10 1.13 7.84 0.74
N PHE A 11 -0.02 7.25 0.43
CA PHE A 11 -1.12 7.11 1.38
C PHE A 11 -0.67 6.35 2.63
N LEU A 12 -0.05 5.19 2.48
CA LEU A 12 0.44 4.39 3.61
C LEU A 12 1.55 5.11 4.40
N GLY A 13 2.49 5.76 3.70
CA GLY A 13 3.57 6.53 4.31
C GLY A 13 3.08 7.68 5.17
N ARG A 14 2.02 8.38 4.74
CA ARG A 14 1.40 9.48 5.52
C ARG A 14 0.74 9.02 6.81
N LEU A 15 0.40 7.74 6.95
CA LEU A 15 -0.13 7.19 8.21
C LEU A 15 0.96 7.04 9.27
N ILE A 16 2.24 6.99 8.86
CA ILE A 16 3.39 6.85 9.75
C ILE A 16 3.97 8.25 10.03
N PRO A 17 3.83 8.77 11.26
CA PRO A 17 4.35 10.09 11.60
C PRO A 17 5.88 10.10 11.66
N GLU A 18 6.46 11.22 11.27
CA GLU A 18 7.88 11.46 11.52
C GLU A 18 8.11 11.61 13.02
N SER A 19 9.18 11.00 13.51
CA SER A 19 9.58 11.12 14.91
C SER A 19 11.05 10.78 15.05
N ALA A 20 11.63 10.99 16.23
CA ALA A 20 12.99 10.52 16.52
C ALA A 20 13.14 9.00 16.29
N ALA A 21 12.07 8.23 16.47
CA ALA A 21 12.05 6.79 16.23
C ALA A 21 11.78 6.40 14.76
N VAL A 22 11.28 7.34 13.95
CA VAL A 22 11.02 7.16 12.53
C VAL A 22 11.55 8.39 11.77
N PRO A 23 12.86 8.45 11.52
CA PRO A 23 13.46 9.52 10.74
C PRO A 23 12.86 9.57 9.33
N PRO A 24 12.79 10.76 8.69
CA PRO A 24 12.28 10.90 7.33
C PRO A 24 12.96 9.95 6.34
N GLU A 25 14.27 9.77 6.44
CA GLU A 25 15.07 8.90 5.57
C GLU A 25 14.65 7.44 5.68
N LEU A 26 14.30 6.99 6.89
CA LEU A 26 13.85 5.62 7.13
C LEU A 26 12.46 5.39 6.54
N ARG A 27 11.58 6.38 6.67
CA ARG A 27 10.23 6.33 6.09
C ARG A 27 10.27 6.36 4.57
N GLU A 28 11.11 7.21 3.97
CA GLU A 28 11.27 7.25 2.51
C GLU A 28 11.93 5.96 1.99
N GLY A 29 12.95 5.43 2.67
CA GLY A 29 13.54 4.13 2.31
C GLY A 29 12.51 2.99 2.33
N TRP A 30 11.58 3.00 3.30
CA TRP A 30 10.46 2.06 3.33
C TRP A 30 9.51 2.24 2.13
N LYS A 31 9.19 3.48 1.76
CA LYS A 31 8.34 3.77 0.60
C LYS A 31 8.99 3.32 -0.71
N ASP A 32 10.29 3.52 -0.87
CA ASP A 32 11.06 3.09 -2.04
C ASP A 32 11.08 1.56 -2.16
N ALA A 33 11.40 0.87 -1.06
CA ALA A 33 11.37 -0.60 -1.01
C ALA A 33 9.97 -1.14 -1.32
N LEU A 34 8.92 -0.55 -0.74
CA LEU A 34 7.54 -0.96 -0.97
C LEU A 34 7.12 -0.74 -2.43
N THR A 35 7.48 0.40 -3.03
CA THR A 35 7.22 0.70 -4.44
C THR A 35 7.83 -0.36 -5.36
N ARG A 36 9.11 -0.71 -5.10
CA ARG A 36 9.83 -1.72 -5.86
C ARG A 36 9.18 -3.10 -5.73
N LEU A 37 8.88 -3.53 -4.51
CA LEU A 37 8.31 -4.85 -4.24
C LEU A 37 6.89 -5.00 -4.78
N LEU A 38 6.05 -3.96 -4.70
CA LEU A 38 4.72 -3.97 -5.32
C LEU A 38 4.81 -4.01 -6.86
N SER A 39 5.74 -3.24 -7.44
CA SER A 39 5.96 -3.26 -8.90
C SER A 39 6.34 -4.68 -9.39
N GLN A 40 7.22 -5.36 -8.65
CA GLN A 40 7.59 -6.76 -8.93
C GLN A 40 6.40 -7.70 -8.75
N ARG A 41 5.65 -7.57 -7.64
CA ARG A 41 4.46 -8.38 -7.36
C ARG A 41 3.42 -8.27 -8.47
N PHE A 42 3.21 -7.07 -9.01
CA PHE A 42 2.11 -6.79 -9.94
C PHE A 42 2.44 -7.07 -11.41
N GLN A 43 3.70 -7.25 -11.77
CA GLN A 43 4.16 -7.29 -13.17
C GLN A 43 3.38 -8.28 -14.07
N ALA A 44 3.10 -9.50 -13.58
CA ALA A 44 2.34 -10.51 -14.32
C ALA A 44 0.82 -10.45 -14.08
N HIS A 45 0.37 -9.51 -13.25
CA HIS A 45 -1.01 -9.38 -12.79
C HIS A 45 -1.57 -7.99 -13.04
N TRP A 46 -1.06 -7.26 -14.04
CA TRP A 46 -1.53 -5.91 -14.38
C TRP A 46 -2.23 -5.90 -15.73
N ASN A 47 -3.57 -5.97 -15.73
CA ASN A 47 -4.36 -6.01 -16.95
C ASN A 47 -5.11 -4.70 -17.18
N VAL A 48 -4.62 -3.86 -18.09
CA VAL A 48 -5.22 -2.56 -18.42
C VAL A 48 -6.58 -2.68 -19.13
N THR A 49 -6.84 -3.75 -19.88
CA THR A 49 -8.11 -3.94 -20.58
C THR A 49 -9.20 -4.52 -19.68
N ASN A 50 -8.81 -5.12 -18.55
CA ASN A 50 -9.72 -5.56 -17.50
C ASN A 50 -9.12 -5.21 -16.13
N PRO A 51 -9.26 -3.94 -15.67
CA PRO A 51 -8.58 -3.43 -14.48
C PRO A 51 -8.81 -4.27 -13.22
N PHE A 52 -10.02 -4.80 -13.03
CA PHE A 52 -10.36 -5.55 -11.83
C PHE A 52 -9.90 -7.01 -11.87
N ALA A 53 -9.46 -7.54 -13.02
CA ALA A 53 -8.87 -8.87 -13.09
C ALA A 53 -7.59 -8.92 -12.23
N GLY A 54 -7.59 -9.79 -11.22
CA GLY A 54 -6.47 -9.95 -10.29
C GLY A 54 -6.38 -8.89 -9.18
N ASN A 55 -7.39 -8.03 -9.00
CA ASN A 55 -7.35 -6.99 -7.97
C ASN A 55 -7.18 -7.54 -6.54
N ALA A 56 -7.77 -8.70 -6.22
CA ALA A 56 -7.59 -9.37 -4.94
C ALA A 56 -6.13 -9.80 -4.69
N TYR A 57 -5.41 -10.20 -5.74
CA TYR A 57 -3.99 -10.53 -5.66
C TYR A 57 -3.13 -9.27 -5.48
N ARG A 58 -3.53 -8.15 -6.10
CA ARG A 58 -2.82 -6.87 -5.96
C ARG A 58 -3.15 -6.12 -4.66
N ALA A 59 -4.28 -6.41 -4.04
CA ALA A 59 -4.71 -5.75 -2.83
C ALA A 59 -3.66 -5.90 -1.71
N VAL A 60 -3.37 -4.78 -1.05
CA VAL A 60 -2.55 -4.72 0.17
C VAL A 60 -3.51 -4.69 1.34
N THR A 61 -3.30 -5.58 2.30
CA THR A 61 -4.26 -5.76 3.40
C THR A 61 -3.62 -5.73 4.78
N THR A 62 -4.41 -5.28 5.75
CA THR A 62 -4.21 -5.62 7.14
C THR A 62 -5.51 -6.24 7.64
N PHE A 63 -5.41 -7.39 8.31
CA PHE A 63 -6.59 -8.06 8.85
C PHE A 63 -6.34 -8.45 10.30
N ALA A 64 -7.16 -7.94 11.22
CA ALA A 64 -6.96 -8.09 12.66
C ALA A 64 -5.55 -7.66 13.13
N GLY A 65 -4.90 -6.74 12.42
CA GLY A 65 -3.53 -6.28 12.67
C GLY A 65 -2.43 -7.16 12.05
N ARG A 66 -2.78 -8.25 11.34
CA ARG A 66 -1.81 -9.01 10.54
C ARG A 66 -1.47 -8.22 9.29
N LEU A 67 -0.19 -7.85 9.14
CA LEU A 67 0.31 -7.07 8.02
C LEU A 67 0.48 -7.92 6.74
N ASP A 68 0.22 -7.31 5.58
CA ASP A 68 0.59 -7.87 4.27
C ASP A 68 2.10 -8.14 4.22
N ARG A 69 2.49 -9.27 3.62
CA ARG A 69 3.90 -9.70 3.54
C ARG A 69 4.78 -8.69 2.81
N THR A 70 4.25 -7.98 1.82
CA THR A 70 4.99 -6.95 1.08
C THR A 70 5.29 -5.74 1.96
N LEU A 71 4.39 -5.37 2.89
CA LEU A 71 4.64 -4.30 3.86
C LEU A 71 5.77 -4.68 4.84
N VAL A 72 5.73 -5.94 5.31
CA VAL A 72 6.74 -6.49 6.23
C VAL A 72 8.10 -6.55 5.54
N ALA A 73 8.17 -7.11 4.33
CA ALA A 73 9.43 -7.22 3.59
C ALA A 73 10.04 -5.84 3.29
N ALA A 74 9.23 -4.84 2.93
CA ALA A 74 9.72 -3.48 2.73
C ALA A 74 10.28 -2.86 4.02
N ALA A 75 9.65 -3.15 5.17
CA ALA A 75 10.13 -2.66 6.47
C ALA A 75 11.43 -3.33 6.89
N GLU A 76 11.57 -4.64 6.68
CA GLU A 76 12.80 -5.37 6.90
C GLU A 76 13.96 -4.83 6.05
N GLU A 77 13.73 -4.57 4.76
CA GLU A 77 14.73 -4.00 3.85
C GLU A 77 15.14 -2.58 4.23
N ALA A 78 14.20 -1.74 4.66
CA ALA A 78 14.48 -0.38 5.08
C ALA A 78 15.07 -0.29 6.49
N GLY A 79 15.00 -1.35 7.30
CA GLY A 79 15.33 -1.29 8.73
C GLY A 79 14.26 -0.59 9.57
N LEU A 80 13.04 -0.43 9.05
CA LEU A 80 11.90 0.14 9.78
C LEU A 80 11.32 -0.92 10.71
N SER A 81 11.18 -0.60 12.00
CA SER A 81 10.63 -1.55 12.96
C SER A 81 9.20 -1.96 12.59
N MET A 82 8.93 -3.27 12.56
CA MET A 82 7.58 -3.80 12.35
C MET A 82 6.56 -3.27 13.38
N HIS A 83 7.03 -2.92 14.59
CA HIS A 83 6.16 -2.32 15.60
C HIS A 83 5.61 -0.96 15.15
N VAL A 84 6.39 -0.18 14.39
CA VAL A 84 5.94 1.09 13.81
C VAL A 84 4.77 0.83 12.86
N LEU A 85 4.92 -0.13 11.93
CA LEU A 85 3.83 -0.48 11.02
C LEU A 85 2.58 -0.95 11.76
N ALA A 86 2.74 -1.84 12.74
CA ALA A 86 1.62 -2.37 13.53
C ALA A 86 0.91 -1.31 14.38
N THR A 87 1.64 -0.24 14.76
CA THR A 87 1.11 0.86 15.57
C THR A 87 0.29 1.84 14.74
N TYR A 88 0.79 2.17 13.54
CA TYR A 88 0.25 3.29 12.76
C TYR A 88 -0.64 2.87 11.59
N LEU A 89 -0.46 1.66 11.05
CA LEU A 89 -1.37 1.19 10.01
C LEU A 89 -2.70 0.74 10.62
N PRO A 90 -3.84 0.97 9.93
CA PRO A 90 -5.14 0.50 10.39
C PRO A 90 -5.11 -1.02 10.57
N ARG A 91 -5.81 -1.55 11.57
CA ARG A 91 -5.84 -2.99 11.84
C ARG A 91 -6.61 -3.79 10.79
N ASP A 92 -7.61 -3.16 10.18
CA ASP A 92 -8.49 -3.73 9.18
C ASP A 92 -8.53 -2.79 7.98
N LEU A 93 -7.60 -2.97 7.05
CA LEU A 93 -7.44 -2.21 5.81
C LEU A 93 -7.51 -3.16 4.63
N VAL A 94 -8.24 -2.74 3.59
CA VAL A 94 -8.06 -3.28 2.23
C VAL A 94 -7.75 -2.10 1.32
N LEU A 95 -6.61 -2.15 0.63
CA LEU A 95 -6.14 -1.14 -0.31
C LEU A 95 -6.01 -1.80 -1.69
N TRP A 96 -6.90 -1.43 -2.60
CA TRP A 96 -6.88 -1.89 -3.99
C TRP A 96 -6.03 -0.94 -4.83
N ILE A 97 -5.11 -1.54 -5.59
CA ILE A 97 -4.19 -0.84 -6.49
C ILE A 97 -4.40 -1.46 -7.86
N ASP A 98 -5.27 -0.83 -8.64
CA ASP A 98 -5.77 -1.34 -9.91
C ASP A 98 -5.37 -0.39 -11.04
N PRO A 99 -5.31 -0.84 -12.31
CA PRO A 99 -5.17 0.08 -13.42
C PRO A 99 -6.18 1.22 -13.31
N TYR A 100 -5.67 2.46 -13.39
CA TYR A 100 -6.47 3.68 -13.41
C TYR A 100 -7.16 4.04 -12.08
N SER A 101 -7.03 3.24 -11.03
CA SER A 101 -7.68 3.54 -9.75
C SER A 101 -6.93 3.02 -8.54
N VAL A 102 -6.97 3.80 -7.47
CA VAL A 102 -6.52 3.38 -6.13
C VAL A 102 -7.63 3.69 -5.17
N SER A 103 -8.09 2.68 -4.43
CA SER A 103 -9.17 2.83 -3.47
C SER A 103 -8.91 2.01 -2.23
N TYR A 104 -9.54 2.38 -1.12
CA TYR A 104 -9.36 1.68 0.13
C TYR A 104 -10.63 1.60 0.95
N ARG A 105 -10.64 0.67 1.89
CA ARG A 105 -11.67 0.51 2.92
C ARG A 105 -11.00 0.25 4.27
N ILE A 106 -11.48 0.92 5.31
CA ILE A 106 -11.05 0.69 6.70
C ILE A 106 -12.21 0.15 7.51
N ARG A 107 -12.03 -0.99 8.19
CA ARG A 107 -13.09 -1.79 8.87
C ARG A 107 -14.12 -2.39 7.91
N ASP A 108 -14.74 -3.47 8.35
CA ASP A 108 -15.81 -4.12 7.60
C ASP A 108 -17.08 -3.25 7.55
N ASN A 109 -17.82 -3.34 6.44
CA ASN A 109 -19.05 -2.59 6.16
C ASN A 109 -18.92 -1.05 6.14
N SER A 110 -17.70 -0.52 6.02
CA SER A 110 -17.48 0.91 5.78
C SER A 110 -17.48 1.24 4.28
N ALA A 111 -17.61 2.53 3.98
CA ALA A 111 -17.52 3.04 2.62
C ALA A 111 -16.14 2.78 2.00
N VAL A 112 -16.12 2.58 0.69
CA VAL A 112 -14.89 2.57 -0.11
C VAL A 112 -14.56 4.01 -0.49
N PHE A 113 -13.32 4.42 -0.28
CA PHE A 113 -12.82 5.75 -0.58
C PHE A 113 -11.80 5.70 -1.72
N ALA A 114 -11.92 6.63 -2.67
CA ALA A 114 -10.95 6.77 -3.76
C ALA A 114 -9.75 7.62 -3.30
N LEU A 115 -8.55 7.15 -3.59
CA LEU A 115 -7.28 7.90 -3.46
C LEU A 115 -6.82 8.46 -4.81
N TYR A 116 -7.08 7.71 -5.89
CA TYR A 116 -6.75 8.07 -7.25
C TYR A 116 -7.76 7.46 -8.21
N GLU A 117 -8.10 8.21 -9.25
CA GLU A 117 -8.94 7.77 -10.36
C GLU A 117 -8.50 8.54 -11.62
N ASP A 118 -8.09 7.81 -12.66
CA ASP A 118 -7.83 8.40 -13.97
C ASP A 118 -9.16 8.52 -14.74
N LYS A 119 -9.64 9.76 -14.87
CA LYS A 119 -10.91 10.07 -15.54
C LYS A 119 -10.82 10.03 -17.07
N SER A 120 -9.65 9.75 -17.65
CA SER A 120 -9.44 9.72 -19.09
C SER A 120 -9.70 8.37 -19.77
N GLN A 121 -10.04 7.34 -18.98
CA GLN A 121 -10.15 5.95 -19.40
C GLN A 121 -11.60 5.47 -19.47
#